data_AF-A0A7C3VB89-F1
#
_entry.id   AF-A0A7C3VB89-F1
#
_cell.length_a   1.000
_cell.length_b   1.000
_cell.length_c   1.000
_cell.angle_alpha   90.00
_cell.angle_beta   90.00
_cell.angle_gamma   90.00
#
_symmetry.space_group_name_H-M   'P 1'
#
loop_
_entity.id
_entity.type
_entity.pdbx_description
1 polymer ?
#
loop_
_entity_poly.entity_id
_entity_poly.type
_entity_poly.pdbx_seq_one_letter_code
_entity_poly.pdbx_strand_id
1 'polypeptide(L)'
;MNGDEDFEEELEAEEPPQDEYKDEYKEETIAEVVEGEEKTAESKPSNQLDPKRIIEAALFISSKPLPLSLLGRFIGVAAPGFVENLVKQLAEEYDSSGSAIKIVSEPEGYVMRLRGEYASKVASLAQEAELSKGALKILAYISQNEGIEQSKVAERLGSTVYDYVRELAEKGFVSKEKKGRTSVLKTTQKFRDYFGA
;
A
#
# COMPACT_ATOMS: atom_id res chain seq x y z
N MET A 1 -48.41 -41.57 6.91
CA MET A 1 -48.25 -41.18 8.32
C MET A 1 -46.84 -41.56 8.72
N ASN A 2 -46.07 -40.53 9.08
CA ASN A 2 -44.82 -40.54 9.85
C ASN A 2 -43.62 -41.22 9.16
N GLY A 3 -42.46 -40.61 9.00
CA GLY A 3 -41.95 -39.33 9.49
C GLY A 3 -40.44 -39.42 9.38
N ASP A 4 -39.86 -38.62 8.49
CA ASP A 4 -38.43 -38.37 8.39
C ASP A 4 -37.98 -37.60 9.64
N GLU A 5 -36.92 -38.04 10.31
CA GLU A 5 -36.15 -37.19 11.22
C GLU A 5 -34.66 -37.42 10.97
N ASP A 6 -34.13 -36.53 10.12
CA ASP A 6 -32.72 -36.23 9.93
C ASP A 6 -32.12 -35.67 11.23
N PHE A 7 -30.92 -36.11 11.58
CA PHE A 7 -30.11 -35.53 12.65
C PHE A 7 -28.93 -34.80 12.00
N GLU A 8 -29.17 -33.57 11.55
CA GLU A 8 -28.11 -32.61 11.23
C GLU A 8 -27.80 -31.82 12.51
N GLU A 9 -26.60 -32.01 13.05
CA GLU A 9 -26.07 -31.22 14.16
C GLU A 9 -25.42 -29.96 13.56
N GLU A 10 -26.21 -28.88 13.45
CA GLU A 10 -25.74 -27.56 13.01
C GLU A 10 -24.83 -26.93 14.08
N LEU A 11 -23.55 -26.74 13.74
CA LEU A 11 -22.63 -25.87 14.46
C LEU A 11 -23.01 -24.41 14.16
N GLU A 12 -23.74 -23.77 15.07
CA GLU A 12 -23.95 -22.32 15.07
C GLU A 12 -22.60 -21.62 15.32
N ALA A 13 -22.04 -21.00 14.27
CA ALA A 13 -20.96 -20.03 14.41
C ALA A 13 -21.58 -18.69 14.83
N GLU A 14 -21.26 -18.21 16.04
CA GLU A 14 -21.62 -16.85 16.44
C GLU A 14 -20.99 -15.84 15.47
N GLU A 15 -21.83 -15.13 14.71
CA GLU A 15 -21.38 -13.99 13.93
C GLU A 15 -20.91 -12.88 14.90
N PRO A 16 -19.73 -12.28 14.68
CA PRO A 16 -19.30 -11.15 15.49
C PRO A 16 -20.27 -9.96 15.30
N PRO A 17 -20.51 -9.15 16.35
CA PRO A 17 -21.53 -8.10 16.33
C PRO A 17 -21.33 -7.12 15.18
N GLN A 18 -22.37 -6.97 14.35
CA GLN A 18 -22.50 -5.91 13.35
C GLN A 18 -23.04 -4.66 14.03
N ASP A 19 -22.16 -3.77 14.51
CA ASP A 19 -22.35 -2.32 14.51
C ASP A 19 -21.22 -1.64 15.31
N GLU A 20 -20.93 -0.37 14.97
CA GLU A 20 -19.88 0.51 15.51
C GLU A 20 -18.50 0.48 14.83
N TYR A 21 -18.47 0.59 13.51
CA TYR A 21 -17.41 1.33 12.81
C TYR A 21 -18.01 2.19 11.70
N LYS A 22 -18.81 3.18 12.09
CA LYS A 22 -19.15 4.32 11.24
C LYS A 22 -18.57 5.55 11.90
N ASP A 23 -17.50 6.07 11.33
CA ASP A 23 -17.36 7.51 11.11
C ASP A 23 -16.39 7.77 9.95
N GLU A 24 -16.80 8.72 9.15
CA GLU A 24 -16.43 9.00 7.76
C GLU A 24 -14.96 9.38 7.58
N TYR A 25 -14.21 8.60 6.79
CA TYR A 25 -13.01 9.13 6.13
C TYR A 25 -13.45 9.97 4.94
N LYS A 26 -13.62 11.28 5.15
CA LYS A 26 -13.78 12.24 4.06
C LYS A 26 -12.46 12.34 3.30
N GLU A 27 -12.46 11.87 2.05
CA GLU A 27 -11.42 12.21 1.07
C GLU A 27 -11.54 13.70 0.72
N GLU A 28 -10.86 14.57 1.46
CA GLU A 28 -10.68 15.96 1.02
C GLU A 28 -9.47 16.03 0.09
N THR A 29 -9.75 16.28 -1.19
CA THR A 29 -8.74 16.54 -2.22
C THR A 29 -8.05 17.88 -1.98
N ILE A 30 -6.72 17.86 -2.03
CA ILE A 30 -5.72 18.90 -1.71
C ILE A 30 -5.81 20.23 -2.48
N ALA A 31 -6.88 20.48 -3.25
CA ALA A 31 -6.97 21.59 -4.21
C ALA A 31 -7.77 22.81 -3.72
N GLU A 32 -8.57 22.71 -2.65
CA GLU A 32 -9.51 23.79 -2.26
C GLU A 32 -9.03 24.70 -1.12
N VAL A 33 -7.82 24.52 -0.59
CA VAL A 33 -7.33 25.31 0.57
C VAL A 33 -6.73 26.67 0.16
N VAL A 34 -6.86 27.09 -1.10
CA VAL A 34 -6.20 28.30 -1.60
C VAL A 34 -7.23 29.35 -2.02
N GLU A 35 -7.85 30.05 -1.06
CA GLU A 35 -8.37 31.41 -1.28
C GLU A 35 -8.70 32.15 0.03
N GLY A 36 -7.95 33.24 0.30
CA GLY A 36 -8.36 34.47 1.00
C GLY A 36 -8.67 34.47 2.51
N GLU A 37 -7.84 35.14 3.32
CA GLU A 37 -8.07 36.53 3.78
C GLU A 37 -7.12 36.95 4.94
N GLU A 38 -6.67 38.21 4.89
CA GLU A 38 -5.75 38.85 5.84
C GLU A 38 -6.49 39.56 7.01
N LYS A 39 -5.86 39.50 8.19
CA LYS A 39 -5.87 40.44 9.36
C LYS A 39 -7.06 40.45 10.34
N THR A 40 -6.80 40.04 11.58
CA THR A 40 -6.49 40.93 12.73
C THR A 40 -6.15 40.13 14.00
N ALA A 41 -5.34 40.72 14.88
CA ALA A 41 -4.78 40.09 16.07
C ALA A 41 -5.78 40.04 17.25
N GLU A 42 -5.95 38.86 17.89
CA GLU A 42 -5.61 38.58 19.30
C GLU A 42 -6.25 37.26 19.83
N SER A 43 -5.38 36.37 20.32
CA SER A 43 -5.57 35.23 21.25
C SER A 43 -6.26 33.92 20.78
N LYS A 44 -5.48 32.80 20.75
CA LYS A 44 -5.79 31.40 21.23
C LYS A 44 -4.87 30.31 20.59
N PRO A 45 -4.83 29.08 21.14
CA PRO A 45 -3.82 28.51 22.04
C PRO A 45 -2.64 27.80 21.34
N SER A 46 -1.58 27.52 22.09
CA SER A 46 -0.40 26.74 21.69
C SER A 46 -0.70 25.24 21.46
N ASN A 47 -1.39 24.91 20.37
CA ASN A 47 -1.52 23.54 19.86
C ASN A 47 -0.84 23.40 18.49
N GLN A 48 0.37 23.95 18.35
CA GLN A 48 1.19 23.70 17.16
C GLN A 48 1.94 22.38 17.37
N LEU A 49 1.58 21.37 16.58
CA LEU A 49 2.30 20.11 16.52
C LEU A 49 3.76 20.37 16.10
N ASP A 50 4.70 19.62 16.68
CA ASP A 50 6.12 19.74 16.35
C ASP A 50 6.34 19.47 14.84
N PRO A 51 6.85 20.45 14.06
CA PRO A 51 7.13 20.30 12.63
C PRO A 51 7.96 19.06 12.30
N LYS A 52 8.92 18.71 13.15
CA LYS A 52 9.76 17.52 12.94
C LYS A 52 8.96 16.23 13.08
N ARG A 53 8.01 16.17 14.02
CA ARG A 53 7.11 15.02 14.20
C ARG A 53 6.07 14.90 13.09
N ILE A 54 5.65 16.02 12.50
CA ILE A 54 4.83 16.01 11.28
C ILE A 54 5.62 15.41 10.10
N ILE A 55 6.88 15.82 9.92
CA ILE A 55 7.77 15.24 8.89
C ILE A 55 7.98 13.74 9.12
N GLU A 56 8.24 13.34 10.37
CA GLU A 56 8.38 11.93 10.76
C GLU A 56 7.15 11.11 10.36
N ALA A 57 5.95 11.59 10.73
CA ALA A 57 4.69 10.94 10.40
C ALA A 57 4.47 10.85 8.88
N ALA A 58 4.77 11.93 8.14
CA ALA A 58 4.64 11.95 6.68
C ALA A 58 5.57 10.92 6.02
N LEU A 59 6.82 10.84 6.47
CA LEU A 59 7.79 9.87 5.96
C LEU A 59 7.46 8.43 6.36
N PHE A 60 6.83 8.22 7.52
CA PHE A 60 6.43 6.90 8.01
C PHE A 60 5.27 6.30 7.19
N ILE A 61 4.24 7.09 6.92
CA ILE A 61 3.06 6.62 6.18
C ILE A 61 3.33 6.51 4.67
N SER A 62 4.29 7.26 4.15
CA SER A 62 4.59 7.28 2.72
C SER A 62 5.29 6.00 2.26
N SER A 63 4.75 5.36 1.22
CA SER A 63 5.40 4.25 0.52
C SER A 63 6.45 4.70 -0.51
N LYS A 64 6.53 6.01 -0.80
CA LYS A 64 7.40 6.62 -1.82
C LYS A 64 8.26 7.76 -1.24
N PRO A 65 9.38 8.12 -1.89
CA PRO A 65 10.14 9.31 -1.50
C PRO A 65 9.30 10.59 -1.56
N LEU A 66 9.46 11.45 -0.54
CA LEU A 66 8.78 12.73 -0.43
C LEU A 66 9.74 13.89 -0.71
N PRO A 67 9.45 14.77 -1.68
CA PRO A 67 10.29 15.94 -1.95
C PRO A 67 10.17 16.97 -0.81
N LEU A 68 11.24 17.76 -0.61
CA LEU A 68 11.27 18.82 0.40
C LEU A 68 10.12 19.83 0.27
N SER A 69 9.68 20.10 -0.96
CA SER A 69 8.54 20.99 -1.22
C SER A 69 7.24 20.45 -0.62
N LEU A 70 7.01 19.13 -0.68
CA LEU A 70 5.82 18.50 -0.12
C LEU A 70 5.91 18.42 1.41
N LEU A 71 7.08 18.08 1.95
CA LEU A 71 7.32 18.10 3.39
C LEU A 71 7.13 19.52 3.98
N GLY A 72 7.61 20.54 3.28
CA GLY A 72 7.43 21.95 3.64
C GLY A 72 5.95 22.37 3.67
N ARG A 73 5.12 21.85 2.75
CA ARG A 73 3.67 22.11 2.75
C ARG A 73 2.99 21.59 4.02
N PHE A 74 3.35 20.39 4.50
CA PHE A 74 2.76 19.83 5.72
C PHE A 74 3.05 20.65 6.99
N ILE A 75 4.20 21.32 7.02
CA ILE A 75 4.61 22.15 8.17
C ILE A 75 4.43 23.65 7.95
N GLY A 76 3.84 24.06 6.82
CA GLY A 76 3.64 25.46 6.48
C GLY A 76 4.93 26.26 6.22
N VAL A 77 6.03 25.60 5.83
CA VAL A 77 7.33 26.24 5.58
C VAL A 77 7.72 26.13 4.11
N ALA A 78 7.92 27.28 3.46
CA ALA A 78 8.36 27.37 2.08
C ALA A 78 9.88 27.31 1.90
N ALA A 79 10.66 27.50 2.97
CA ALA A 79 12.12 27.54 2.90
C ALA A 79 12.73 26.12 2.85
N PRO A 80 13.23 25.64 1.69
CA PRO A 80 13.66 24.25 1.55
C PRO A 80 14.84 23.89 2.46
N GLY A 81 15.78 24.83 2.71
CA GLY A 81 16.91 24.59 3.60
C GLY A 81 16.50 24.39 5.07
N PHE A 82 15.38 24.97 5.50
CA PHE A 82 14.85 24.73 6.85
C PHE A 82 14.24 23.33 6.96
N VAL A 83 13.43 22.94 5.97
CA VAL A 83 12.83 21.60 5.89
C VAL A 83 13.93 20.54 5.84
N GLU A 84 14.96 20.76 5.01
CA GLU A 84 16.10 19.86 4.89
C GLU A 84 16.86 19.71 6.21
N ASN A 85 17.04 20.79 6.96
CA ASN A 85 17.67 20.74 8.28
C ASN A 85 16.85 19.89 9.26
N LEU A 86 15.52 20.06 9.30
CA LEU A 86 14.66 19.21 10.14
C LEU A 86 14.75 17.73 9.76
N VAL A 87 14.78 17.42 8.47
CA VAL A 87 14.95 16.03 7.99
C VAL A 87 16.32 15.47 8.40
N LYS A 88 17.39 16.25 8.29
CA LYS A 88 18.74 15.84 8.72
C LYS A 88 18.81 15.59 10.23
N GLN A 89 18.25 16.47 11.04
CA GLN A 89 18.16 16.28 12.48
C GLN A 89 17.38 15.01 12.84
N LEU A 90 16.27 14.76 12.16
CA LEU A 90 15.50 13.54 12.35
C LEU A 90 16.30 12.30 11.94
N ALA A 91 17.02 12.35 10.81
CA ALA A 91 17.89 11.25 10.39
C ALA A 91 18.97 10.94 11.44
N GLU A 92 19.62 11.98 11.99
CA GLU A 92 20.62 11.87 13.06
C GLU A 92 20.02 11.29 14.36
N GLU A 93 18.78 11.64 14.72
CA GLU A 93 18.07 11.03 15.87
C GLU A 93 17.86 9.52 15.67
N TYR A 94 17.45 9.09 14.48
CA TYR A 94 17.27 7.68 14.16
C TYR A 94 18.61 6.91 14.12
N ASP A 95 19.69 7.56 13.66
CA ASP A 95 21.03 6.96 13.67
C ASP A 95 21.59 6.86 15.09
N SER A 96 21.50 7.92 15.90
CA SER A 96 22.07 7.97 17.26
C SER A 96 21.33 7.09 18.27
N SER A 97 20.02 6.88 18.08
CA SER A 97 19.21 5.98 18.92
C SER A 97 19.40 4.50 18.59
N GLY A 98 20.15 4.16 17.54
CA GLY A 98 20.30 2.77 17.08
C GLY A 98 19.00 2.18 16.50
N SER A 99 18.13 3.02 15.93
CA SER A 99 16.85 2.59 15.36
C SER A 99 17.04 1.58 14.23
N ALA A 100 16.13 0.62 14.10
CA ALA A 100 16.09 -0.31 12.96
C ALA A 100 15.69 0.38 11.65
N ILE A 101 15.14 1.59 11.74
CA ILE A 101 14.72 2.42 10.61
C ILE A 101 15.78 3.52 10.41
N LYS A 102 15.95 3.94 9.15
CA LYS A 102 16.76 5.10 8.77
C LYS A 102 16.01 5.97 7.77
N ILE A 103 16.31 7.26 7.76
CA ILE A 103 15.86 8.18 6.72
C ILE A 103 16.96 8.28 5.67
N VAL A 104 16.60 8.09 4.40
CA VAL A 104 17.55 8.17 3.28
C VAL A 104 17.12 9.24 2.29
N SER A 105 18.10 9.88 1.67
CA SER A 105 17.88 10.75 0.51
C SER A 105 17.98 9.92 -0.76
N GLU A 106 16.92 9.96 -1.57
CA GLU A 106 16.83 9.42 -2.92
C GLU A 106 16.65 10.59 -3.92
N PRO A 107 16.82 10.39 -5.24
CA PRO A 107 16.69 11.48 -6.22
C PRO A 107 15.33 12.19 -6.19
N GLU A 108 14.26 11.45 -5.84
CA GLU A 108 12.88 11.95 -5.77
C GLU A 108 12.54 12.62 -4.42
N GLY A 109 13.39 12.48 -3.40
CA GLY A 109 13.16 13.05 -2.08
C GLY A 109 13.66 12.18 -0.93
N TYR A 110 13.00 12.27 0.22
CA TYR A 110 13.38 11.55 1.44
C TYR A 110 12.39 10.43 1.75
N VAL A 111 12.88 9.32 2.28
CA VAL A 111 12.05 8.15 2.63
C VAL A 111 12.59 7.41 3.84
N MET A 112 11.70 6.83 4.65
CA MET A 112 12.07 5.90 5.71
C MET A 112 12.29 4.50 5.14
N ARG A 113 13.42 3.88 5.49
CA ARG A 113 13.78 2.52 5.08
C ARG A 113 14.22 1.71 6.29
N LEU A 114 13.96 0.41 6.25
CA LEU A 114 14.53 -0.54 7.18
C LEU A 114 16.05 -0.67 6.92
N ARG A 115 16.86 -0.75 7.97
CA ARG A 115 18.29 -1.06 7.83
C ARG A 115 18.48 -2.51 7.38
N GLY A 116 19.47 -2.73 6.50
CA GLY A 116 19.74 -4.04 5.91
C GLY A 116 20.02 -5.14 6.93
N GLU A 117 20.56 -4.79 8.09
CA GLU A 117 20.86 -5.70 9.21
C GLU A 117 19.59 -6.39 9.77
N TYR A 118 18.43 -5.75 9.67
CA TYR A 118 17.15 -6.29 10.15
C TYR A 118 16.29 -6.87 9.02
N ALA A 119 16.53 -6.46 7.77
CA ALA A 119 15.70 -6.79 6.61
C ALA A 119 15.48 -8.28 6.41
N SER A 120 16.53 -9.10 6.53
CA SER A 120 16.43 -10.55 6.33
C SER A 120 15.54 -11.26 7.36
N LYS A 121 15.46 -10.73 8.59
CA LYS A 121 14.66 -11.33 9.68
C LYS A 121 13.17 -11.03 9.58
N VAL A 122 12.80 -9.90 8.97
CA VAL A 122 11.40 -9.46 8.87
C VAL A 122 10.87 -9.53 7.44
N ALA A 123 11.68 -10.02 6.48
CA ALA A 123 11.29 -10.14 5.08
C ALA A 123 10.02 -10.98 4.86
N SER A 124 9.74 -11.94 5.74
CA SER A 124 8.50 -12.74 5.67
C SER A 124 7.24 -11.90 5.86
N LEU A 125 7.31 -10.83 6.67
CA LEU A 125 6.17 -9.91 6.88
C LEU A 125 5.86 -9.09 5.62
N ALA A 126 6.88 -8.80 4.80
CA ALA A 126 6.66 -8.21 3.48
C ALA A 126 6.11 -9.25 2.49
N GLN A 127 6.55 -10.51 2.59
CA GLN A 127 6.11 -11.59 1.70
C GLN A 127 4.68 -12.08 1.92
N GLU A 128 4.13 -11.98 3.14
CA GLU A 128 2.72 -12.33 3.39
C GLU A 128 1.74 -11.37 2.68
N ALA A 129 2.20 -10.18 2.30
CA ALA A 129 1.45 -9.24 1.47
C ALA A 129 1.71 -9.40 -0.04
N GLU A 130 2.71 -10.21 -0.44
CA GLU A 130 3.14 -10.39 -1.82
C GLU A 130 2.69 -11.73 -2.40
N LEU A 131 2.48 -11.76 -3.72
CA LEU A 131 2.00 -12.91 -4.46
C LEU A 131 2.78 -14.20 -4.14
N SER A 132 2.07 -15.32 -3.99
CA SER A 132 2.70 -16.64 -3.79
C SER A 132 3.71 -16.96 -4.90
N LYS A 133 4.72 -17.80 -4.62
CA LYS A 133 5.70 -18.22 -5.64
C LYS A 133 5.04 -18.81 -6.90
N GLY A 134 3.93 -19.52 -6.73
CA GLY A 134 3.13 -20.04 -7.83
C GLY A 134 2.45 -18.93 -8.64
N ALA A 135 1.84 -17.96 -7.95
CA ALA A 135 1.24 -16.79 -8.59
C ALA A 135 2.29 -15.95 -9.36
N LEU A 136 3.46 -15.71 -8.78
CA LEU A 136 4.56 -15.00 -9.46
C LEU A 136 5.02 -15.70 -10.74
N LYS A 137 5.17 -17.04 -10.69
CA LYS A 137 5.55 -17.83 -11.86
C LYS A 137 4.53 -17.69 -12.99
N ILE A 138 3.24 -17.72 -12.66
CA ILE A 138 2.15 -17.58 -13.64
C ILE A 138 2.07 -16.15 -14.15
N LEU A 139 2.20 -15.16 -13.27
CA LEU A 139 2.22 -13.75 -13.63
C LEU A 139 3.35 -13.43 -14.62
N ALA A 140 4.56 -13.94 -14.36
CA ALA A 140 5.71 -13.80 -15.25
C ALA A 140 5.51 -14.49 -16.61
N TYR A 141 4.73 -15.58 -16.65
CA TYR A 141 4.39 -16.25 -17.90
C TYR A 141 3.35 -15.43 -18.70
N ILE A 142 2.34 -14.86 -18.02
CA ILE A 142 1.33 -14.02 -18.66
C ILE A 142 1.94 -12.73 -19.21
N SER A 143 2.84 -12.07 -18.47
CA SER A 143 3.48 -10.81 -18.93
C SER A 143 4.32 -10.98 -20.20
N GLN A 144 4.91 -12.16 -20.39
CA GLN A 144 5.64 -12.50 -21.62
C GLN A 144 4.71 -12.91 -22.77
N ASN A 145 3.46 -13.27 -22.47
CA ASN A 145 2.47 -13.79 -23.41
C ASN A 145 1.16 -12.99 -23.31
N GLU A 146 1.26 -11.67 -23.45
CA GLU A 146 0.10 -10.77 -23.34
C GLU A 146 -1.04 -11.21 -24.28
N GLY A 147 -2.27 -11.29 -23.74
CA GLY A 147 -3.44 -11.72 -24.49
C GLY A 147 -3.55 -13.25 -24.66
N ILE A 148 -2.85 -14.05 -23.85
CA ILE A 148 -2.96 -15.51 -23.86
C ILE A 148 -4.28 -16.00 -23.24
N GLU A 149 -4.82 -17.09 -23.77
CA GLU A 149 -6.00 -17.76 -23.22
C GLU A 149 -5.64 -18.55 -21.95
N GLN A 150 -6.44 -18.42 -20.89
CA GLN A 150 -6.23 -19.07 -19.59
C GLN A 150 -6.11 -20.60 -19.71
N SER A 151 -6.87 -21.21 -20.62
CA SER A 151 -6.78 -22.64 -20.93
C SER A 151 -5.40 -23.04 -21.46
N LYS A 152 -4.77 -22.21 -22.31
CA LYS A 152 -3.42 -22.47 -22.82
C LYS A 152 -2.35 -22.34 -21.74
N VAL A 153 -2.54 -21.41 -20.81
CA VAL A 153 -1.68 -21.30 -19.62
C VAL A 153 -1.81 -22.56 -18.76
N ALA A 154 -3.03 -23.05 -18.54
CA ALA A 154 -3.30 -24.28 -17.79
C ALA A 154 -2.71 -25.53 -18.47
N GLU A 155 -2.79 -25.64 -19.81
CA GLU A 155 -2.14 -26.70 -20.57
C GLU A 155 -0.62 -26.72 -20.36
N ARG A 156 0.00 -25.53 -20.24
CA ARG A 156 1.45 -25.42 -20.09
C ARG A 156 1.96 -25.59 -18.66
N LEU A 157 1.24 -25.04 -17.68
CA LEU A 157 1.69 -24.89 -16.29
C LEU A 157 0.90 -25.74 -15.27
N GLY A 158 -0.15 -26.43 -15.71
CA GLY A 158 -0.98 -27.32 -14.90
C GLY A 158 -2.29 -26.70 -14.41
N SER A 159 -3.10 -27.52 -13.74
CA SER A 159 -4.44 -27.15 -13.28
C SER A 159 -4.46 -26.10 -12.16
N THR A 160 -3.37 -25.93 -11.41
CA THR A 160 -3.27 -24.91 -10.35
C THR A 160 -3.32 -23.48 -10.88
N VAL A 161 -3.19 -23.29 -12.21
CA VAL A 161 -3.33 -21.99 -12.87
C VAL A 161 -4.64 -21.30 -12.55
N TYR A 162 -5.75 -22.04 -12.40
CA TYR A 162 -7.05 -21.41 -12.18
C TYR A 162 -7.12 -20.65 -10.85
N ASP A 163 -6.53 -21.21 -9.78
CA ASP A 163 -6.54 -20.59 -8.46
C ASP A 163 -5.59 -19.38 -8.41
N TYR A 164 -4.39 -19.53 -8.97
CA TYR A 164 -3.45 -18.41 -9.05
C TYR A 164 -3.94 -17.28 -9.95
N VAL A 165 -4.62 -17.58 -11.06
CA VAL A 165 -5.23 -16.56 -11.92
C VAL A 165 -6.42 -15.89 -11.22
N ARG A 166 -7.13 -16.59 -10.32
CA ARG A 166 -8.13 -15.98 -9.43
C ARG A 166 -7.44 -14.98 -8.48
N GLU A 167 -6.44 -15.44 -7.72
CA GLU A 167 -5.66 -14.60 -6.79
C GLU A 167 -5.07 -13.36 -7.48
N LEU A 168 -4.43 -13.54 -8.64
CA LEU A 168 -3.78 -12.46 -9.40
C LEU A 168 -4.77 -11.41 -9.89
N ALA A 169 -5.99 -11.81 -10.22
CA ALA A 169 -7.03 -10.89 -10.66
C ALA A 169 -7.70 -10.16 -9.49
N GLU A 170 -7.94 -10.84 -8.38
CA GLU A 170 -8.43 -10.23 -7.13
C GLU A 170 -7.44 -9.19 -6.62
N LYS A 171 -6.14 -9.50 -6.67
CA LYS A 171 -5.07 -8.56 -6.33
C LYS A 171 -4.81 -7.51 -7.43
N GLY A 172 -5.52 -7.56 -8.55
CA GLY A 172 -5.48 -6.55 -9.61
C GLY A 172 -4.21 -6.55 -10.47
N PHE A 173 -3.39 -7.61 -10.45
CA PHE A 173 -2.19 -7.73 -11.30
C PHE A 173 -2.52 -8.21 -12.72
N VAL A 174 -3.62 -8.95 -12.89
CA VAL A 174 -4.07 -9.51 -14.18
C VAL A 174 -5.53 -9.17 -14.43
N SER A 175 -5.88 -8.76 -15.65
CA SER A 175 -7.27 -8.66 -16.09
C SER A 175 -7.71 -9.92 -16.84
N LYS A 176 -9.01 -10.23 -16.77
CA LYS A 176 -9.63 -11.36 -17.48
C LYS A 176 -10.74 -10.85 -18.38
N GLU A 177 -10.63 -11.12 -19.68
CA GLU A 177 -11.66 -10.83 -20.67
C GLU A 177 -12.27 -12.14 -21.17
N LYS A 178 -13.58 -12.32 -21.02
CA LYS A 178 -14.24 -13.57 -21.43
C LYS A 178 -14.19 -13.73 -22.96
N LYS A 179 -13.71 -14.87 -23.43
CA LYS A 179 -13.66 -15.24 -24.85
C LYS A 179 -14.18 -16.67 -25.04
N GLY A 180 -15.46 -16.78 -25.37
CA GLY A 180 -16.13 -18.08 -25.53
C GLY A 180 -16.16 -18.86 -24.21
N ARG A 181 -15.52 -20.04 -24.19
CA ARG A 181 -15.46 -20.95 -23.04
C ARG A 181 -14.26 -20.71 -22.11
N THR A 182 -13.40 -19.75 -22.44
CA THR A 182 -12.18 -19.42 -21.68
C THR A 182 -12.09 -17.91 -21.47
N SER A 183 -11.05 -17.45 -20.77
CA SER A 183 -10.74 -16.03 -20.60
C SER A 183 -9.39 -15.71 -21.22
N VAL A 184 -9.25 -14.53 -21.79
CA VAL A 184 -7.98 -13.94 -22.20
C VAL A 184 -7.39 -13.18 -21.03
N LEU A 185 -6.11 -13.41 -20.76
CA LEU A 185 -5.38 -12.82 -19.63
C LEU A 185 -4.42 -11.74 -20.13
N LYS A 186 -4.37 -10.61 -19.43
CA LYS A 186 -3.43 -9.51 -19.68
C LYS A 186 -2.92 -8.92 -18.37
N THR A 187 -1.72 -8.37 -18.35
CA THR A 187 -1.25 -7.61 -17.18
C THR A 187 -1.93 -6.23 -17.10
N THR A 188 -2.09 -5.73 -15.88
CA THR A 188 -2.73 -4.42 -15.63
C THR A 188 -1.70 -3.30 -15.47
N GLN A 189 -2.17 -2.06 -15.28
CA GLN A 189 -1.29 -0.95 -14.90
C GLN A 189 -0.60 -1.18 -13.55
N LYS A 190 -1.31 -1.78 -12.58
CA LYS A 190 -0.74 -2.13 -11.28
C LYS A 190 0.49 -3.03 -11.42
N PHE A 191 0.48 -3.99 -12.34
CA PHE A 191 1.66 -4.81 -12.62
C PHE A 191 2.85 -3.96 -13.09
N ARG A 192 2.64 -3.05 -14.03
CA ARG A 192 3.70 -2.16 -14.55
C ARG A 192 4.27 -1.26 -13.45
N ASP A 193 3.40 -0.65 -12.66
CA ASP A 193 3.81 0.23 -11.56
C ASP A 193 4.59 -0.53 -10.47
N TYR A 194 4.23 -1.80 -10.24
CA TYR A 194 4.86 -2.63 -9.23
C TYR A 194 6.23 -3.17 -9.64
N PHE A 195 6.35 -3.64 -10.89
CA PHE A 195 7.55 -4.31 -11.39
C PHE A 195 8.44 -3.43 -12.28
N GLY A 196 8.02 -2.19 -12.58
CA GLY A 196 8.77 -1.24 -13.42
C GLY A 196 8.94 -1.69 -14.88
N ALA A 197 7.99 -2.48 -15.39
CA ALA A 197 8.03 -3.12 -16.71
C ALA A 197 7.30 -2.32 -17.79
#